data_AF-A0A942YEA9-F1
#
_entry.id   AF-A0A942YEA9-F1
#
_cell.length_a   1.000
_cell.length_b   1.000
_cell.length_c   1.000
_cell.angle_alpha   90.00
_cell.angle_beta   90.00
_cell.angle_gamma   90.00
#
_symmetry.space_group_name_H-M   'P 1'
#
loop_
_entity.id
_entity.type
_entity.pdbx_description
1 polymer ?
#
loop_
_entity_poly.entity_id
_entity_poly.type
_entity_poly.pdbx_seq_one_letter_code
_entity_poly.pdbx_strand_id
1 'polypeptide(L)'
;MQIGMIGLDTSHCEIFTKLLNDKSDPFHIPGAKVVKAIPFYSPELSISADRVGHFTALLRDNYDVELVEELSEFCSGLDGI
;
A
#
# COMPACT_ATOMS: atom_id res chain seq x y z
N MET A 1 -15.03 0.89 0.39
CA MET A 1 -14.21 0.95 1.61
C MET A 1 -12.85 1.53 1.28
N GLN A 2 -12.39 2.47 2.09
CA GLN A 2 -11.07 3.07 2.01
C GLN A 2 -10.11 2.28 2.89
N ILE A 3 -9.12 1.64 2.28
CA ILE A 3 -8.17 0.75 2.97
C ILE A 3 -6.81 1.46 3.06
N GLY A 4 -6.21 1.41 4.25
CA GLY A 4 -4.83 1.82 4.47
C GLY A 4 -3.89 0.64 4.40
N MET A 5 -2.59 0.91 4.24
CA MET A 5 -1.55 -0.13 4.34
C MET A 5 -0.36 0.40 5.14
N ILE A 6 0.11 -0.36 6.12
CA ILE A 6 1.35 -0.04 6.87
C ILE A 6 2.38 -1.12 6.58
N GLY A 7 3.56 -0.70 6.14
CA GLY A 7 4.61 -1.61 5.69
C GLY A 7 4.55 -1.83 4.19
N LEU A 8 5.63 -1.48 3.50
CA LEU A 8 5.73 -1.51 2.05
C LEU A 8 6.98 -2.28 1.58
N ASP A 9 7.38 -3.33 2.29
CA ASP A 9 8.63 -4.05 2.07
C ASP A 9 8.43 -5.47 1.51
N THR A 10 7.18 -5.88 1.27
CA THR A 10 6.83 -7.22 0.77
C THR A 10 5.97 -7.17 -0.49
N SER A 11 5.95 -8.26 -1.24
CA SER A 11 5.15 -8.38 -2.48
C SER A 11 3.65 -8.31 -2.24
N HIS A 12 3.19 -8.56 -1.01
CA HIS A 12 1.77 -8.43 -0.67
C HIS A 12 1.25 -7.02 -0.92
N CYS A 13 2.10 -6.00 -0.74
CA CYS A 13 1.69 -4.60 -0.91
C CYS A 13 1.22 -4.33 -2.35
N GLU A 14 1.99 -4.78 -3.34
CA GLU A 14 1.58 -4.72 -4.74
C GLU A 14 0.39 -5.63 -5.03
N ILE A 15 0.43 -6.90 -4.60
CA ILE A 15 -0.60 -7.89 -4.95
C ILE A 15 -1.97 -7.44 -4.44
N PHE A 16 -2.07 -7.04 -3.17
CA PHE A 16 -3.33 -6.55 -2.60
C PHE A 16 -3.78 -5.25 -3.25
N THR A 17 -2.87 -4.31 -3.47
CA THR A 17 -3.22 -3.05 -4.13
C THR A 17 -3.73 -3.30 -5.54
N LYS A 18 -3.10 -4.19 -6.31
CA LYS A 18 -3.56 -4.56 -7.65
C LYS A 18 -4.97 -5.15 -7.61
N LEU A 19 -5.21 -6.14 -6.76
CA LEU A 19 -6.54 -6.78 -6.63
C LEU A 19 -7.63 -5.77 -6.30
N LEU A 20 -7.36 -4.77 -5.45
CA LEU A 20 -8.36 -3.79 -5.00
C LEU A 20 -8.45 -2.54 -5.89
N ASN A 21 -7.37 -2.13 -6.55
CA ASN A 21 -7.31 -0.84 -7.27
C ASN A 21 -7.41 -1.01 -8.79
N ASP A 22 -6.89 -2.10 -9.35
CA ASP A 22 -6.81 -2.31 -10.80
C ASP A 22 -8.05 -3.02 -11.33
N LYS A 23 -8.94 -2.25 -11.96
CA LYS A 23 -10.17 -2.77 -12.59
C LYS A 23 -9.92 -3.63 -13.83
N SER A 24 -8.71 -3.62 -14.38
CA SER A 24 -8.32 -4.43 -15.53
C SER A 24 -7.78 -5.80 -15.14
N ASP A 25 -7.44 -6.01 -13.85
CA ASP A 25 -6.99 -7.30 -13.36
C ASP A 25 -8.14 -8.33 -13.42
N PRO A 26 -7.92 -9.55 -13.97
CA PRO A 26 -8.95 -10.58 -14.06
C PRO A 26 -9.47 -11.06 -12.70
N PHE A 27 -8.73 -10.80 -11.62
CA PHE A 27 -9.09 -11.12 -10.25
C PHE A 27 -9.47 -9.88 -9.44
N HIS A 28 -9.78 -8.75 -10.09
CA HIS A 28 -10.19 -7.52 -9.41
C HIS A 28 -11.35 -7.76 -8.44
N ILE A 29 -11.18 -7.29 -7.20
CA ILE A 29 -12.17 -7.36 -6.14
C ILE A 29 -12.78 -5.96 -5.95
N PRO A 30 -14.04 -5.73 -6.39
CA PRO A 30 -14.68 -4.44 -6.23
C PRO A 30 -15.12 -4.18 -4.78
N GLY A 31 -15.39 -2.92 -4.46
CA GLY A 31 -15.96 -2.51 -3.17
C GLY A 31 -14.96 -1.99 -2.15
N ALA A 32 -13.66 -2.12 -2.41
CA ALA A 32 -12.60 -1.51 -1.63
C ALA A 32 -11.49 -0.94 -2.54
N LYS A 33 -10.70 -0.01 -2.01
CA LYS A 33 -9.51 0.53 -2.67
C LYS A 33 -8.45 0.81 -1.60
N VAL A 34 -7.20 0.46 -1.86
CA VAL A 34 -6.07 0.96 -1.07
C VAL A 34 -5.87 2.43 -1.45
N VAL A 35 -5.98 3.34 -0.49
CA VAL A 35 -5.91 4.79 -0.75
C VAL A 35 -4.78 5.49 -0.05
N LYS A 36 -4.32 4.96 1.10
CA LYS A 36 -3.23 5.52 1.88
C LYS A 36 -2.23 4.44 2.25
N ALA A 37 -0.96 4.79 2.34
CA ALA A 37 0.07 3.90 2.87
C ALA A 37 1.13 4.63 3.70
N ILE A 38 1.61 3.97 4.76
CA ILE A 38 2.82 4.38 5.48
C ILE A 38 3.95 3.43 5.10
N PRO A 39 5.02 3.89 4.41
CA PRO A 39 6.20 3.09 4.18
C PRO A 39 6.85 2.69 5.51
N PHE A 40 6.97 1.38 5.74
CA PHE A 40 7.68 0.83 6.88
C PHE A 40 8.42 -0.43 6.46
N TYR A 41 9.53 -0.71 7.15
CA TYR A 41 10.43 -1.83 6.86
C TYR A 41 11.23 -2.19 8.11
N SER A 42 11.88 -3.34 8.10
CA SER A 42 12.80 -3.79 9.14
C SER A 42 14.25 -3.38 8.78
N PRO A 43 14.89 -2.47 9.54
CA PRO A 43 16.25 -2.01 9.22
C PRO A 43 17.32 -3.09 9.34
N GLU A 44 17.11 -4.07 10.23
CA GLU A 44 18.03 -5.19 10.48
C GLU A 44 17.94 -6.28 9.41
N LEU A 45 16.93 -6.21 8.53
CA LEU A 45 16.70 -7.18 7.48
C LEU A 45 16.93 -6.53 6.12
N SER A 46 18.08 -6.80 5.51
CA SER A 46 18.49 -6.19 4.23
C SER A 46 17.41 -6.28 3.14
N ILE A 47 16.80 -7.45 2.96
CA ILE A 47 15.73 -7.63 1.95
C ILE A 47 14.52 -6.71 2.19
N SER A 48 14.23 -6.35 3.43
CA SER A 48 13.13 -5.44 3.76
C SER A 48 13.51 -3.99 3.39
N ALA A 49 14.70 -3.54 3.82
CA ALA A 49 15.23 -2.22 3.50
C ALA A 49 15.43 -1.99 1.98
N ASP A 50 15.92 -3.00 1.26
CA ASP A 50 16.19 -2.90 -0.18
C ASP A 50 14.90 -2.80 -1.01
N ARG A 51 13.79 -3.35 -0.51
CA ARG A 51 12.52 -3.46 -1.25
C ARG A 51 11.56 -2.32 -0.98
N VAL A 52 11.65 -1.68 0.20
CA VAL A 52 10.65 -0.68 0.61
C VAL A 52 10.53 0.48 -0.38
N GLY A 53 11.67 0.96 -0.91
CA GLY A 53 11.67 2.04 -1.89
C GLY A 53 10.98 1.66 -3.20
N HIS A 54 11.19 0.43 -3.67
CA HIS A 54 10.57 -0.07 -4.90
C HIS A 54 9.05 -0.14 -4.79
N PHE A 55 8.52 -0.79 -3.75
CA PHE A 55 7.07 -0.91 -3.59
C PHE A 55 6.41 0.42 -3.24
N THR A 56 7.08 1.29 -2.48
CA THR A 56 6.59 2.64 -2.21
C THR A 56 6.37 3.42 -3.51
N ALA A 57 7.36 3.38 -4.42
CA ALA A 57 7.22 4.01 -5.74
C ALA A 57 6.12 3.34 -6.56
N LEU A 58 6.06 2.00 -6.56
CA LEU A 58 5.05 1.24 -7.31
C LEU A 58 3.63 1.61 -6.89
N LEU A 59 3.33 1.68 -5.59
CA LEU A 59 2.00 2.01 -5.09
C LEU A 59 1.61 3.46 -5.43
N ARG A 60 2.54 4.40 -5.27
CA ARG A 60 2.33 5.81 -5.63
C ARG A 60 2.11 5.97 -7.13
N ASP A 61 3.01 5.44 -7.95
CA ASP A 61 3.09 5.75 -9.37
C ASP A 61 2.04 4.98 -10.20
N ASN A 62 1.72 3.74 -9.82
CA ASN A 62 0.83 2.89 -10.61
C ASN A 62 -0.61 2.85 -10.07
N TYR A 63 -0.81 3.11 -8.79
CA TYR A 63 -2.12 2.94 -8.14
C TYR A 63 -2.65 4.21 -7.45
N ASP A 64 -1.89 5.32 -7.53
CA ASP A 64 -2.26 6.62 -6.96
C ASP A 64 -2.59 6.50 -5.45
N VAL A 65 -1.77 5.73 -4.74
CA VAL A 65 -1.86 5.58 -3.27
C VAL A 65 -1.12 6.74 -2.62
N GLU A 66 -1.82 7.45 -1.73
CA GLU A 66 -1.26 8.55 -0.95
C GLU A 66 -0.26 8.01 0.10
N LEU A 67 0.97 8.55 0.10
CA LEU A 67 1.97 8.22 1.11
C LEU A 67 1.85 9.19 2.27
N VAL A 68 1.65 8.65 3.48
CA VAL A 68 1.44 9.43 4.70
C VAL A 68 2.49 9.05 5.74
N GLU A 69 2.96 10.01 6.52
CA GLU A 69 3.95 9.78 7.59
C GLU A 69 3.30 9.73 8.98
N GLU A 70 2.26 10.54 9.20
CA GLU A 70 1.60 10.67 10.51
C GLU A 70 0.42 9.70 10.65
N LEU A 71 0.44 8.88 11.71
CA LEU A 71 -0.58 7.84 11.93
C LEU A 71 -1.99 8.42 12.10
N SER A 72 -2.10 9.62 12.69
CA SER A 72 -3.40 10.28 12.89
C SER A 72 -4.04 10.71 11.57
N GLU A 73 -3.25 11.24 10.65
CA GLU A 73 -3.66 11.60 9.29
C GLU A 73 -3.95 10.36 8.45
N PHE A 74 -3.11 9.32 8.59
CA PHE A 74 -3.28 8.05 7.91
C PHE A 74 -4.64 7.41 8.25
N CYS A 75 -4.97 7.28 9.54
CA CYS A 75 -6.22 6.66 9.99
C CYS A 75 -7.48 7.46 9.61
N SER A 76 -7.34 8.76 9.32
CA SER A 76 -8.48 9.62 9.00
C SER A 76 -9.17 9.17 7.71
N GLY A 77 -10.43 8.74 7.84
CA GLY A 77 -11.28 8.34 6.71
C GLY A 77 -11.04 6.92 6.19
N LEU A 78 -10.30 6.09 6.91
CA LEU A 78 -10.12 4.66 6.58
C LEU A 78 -11.18 3.78 7.24
N ASP A 79 -11.60 2.74 6.52
CA ASP A 79 -12.49 1.68 7.00
C ASP A 79 -11.70 0.45 7.52
N GLY A 80 -10.41 0.34 7.16
CA GLY A 80 -9.53 -0.75 7.56
C GLY A 80 -8.06 -0.49 7.20
N ILE A 81 -7.16 -1.28 7.82
CA ILE A 81 -5.70 -1.27 7.63
C ILE A 81 -5.24 -2.72 7.43
#